data_AF-A0A7S4IGB4-F1
#
_entry.id   AF-A0A7S4IGB4-F1
#
_cell.length_a   1.000
_cell.length_b   1.000
_cell.length_c   1.000
_cell.angle_alpha   90.00
_cell.angle_beta   90.00
_cell.angle_gamma   90.00
#
_symmetry.space_group_name_H-M   'P 1'
#
loop_
_entity.id
_entity.type
_entity.pdbx_description
1 polymer ?
#
loop_
_entity_poly.entity_id
_entity_poly.type
_entity_poly.pdbx_seq_one_letter_code
_entity_poly.pdbx_strand_id
1 'polypeptide(L)'
;ALEAFFCASHFLKFPHDDYGRISVIHFFHWVRRKNALMRTRVELSSYDGSGDGMLSERELEQWATDLIPSLPALSQLSAEFFQFYKVTVVRKFLFFLDPKRRGRVCVREMLAHPILHELLEL
;
A
#
# COMPACT_ATOMS: atom_id res chain seq x y z
N ALA A 1 7.26 17.23 12.05
CA ALA A 1 6.92 16.05 11.24
C ALA A 1 8.15 15.33 10.68
N LEU A 2 9.07 16.04 10.00
CA LEU A 2 10.32 15.45 9.50
C LEU A 2 11.26 14.98 10.62
N GLU A 3 11.31 15.70 11.75
CA GLU A 3 12.15 15.37 12.91
C GLU A 3 11.96 13.93 13.44
N ALA A 4 10.74 13.37 13.33
CA ALA A 4 10.47 12.00 13.73
C ALA A 4 11.23 10.94 12.89
N PHE A 5 11.71 11.32 11.70
CA PHE A 5 12.56 10.46 10.87
C PHE A 5 14.05 10.58 11.22
N PHE A 6 14.48 11.69 11.83
CA PHE A 6 15.87 11.97 12.20
C PHE A 6 16.15 11.49 13.63
N CYS A 7 16.33 10.18 13.81
CA CYS A 7 16.78 9.60 15.07
C CYS A 7 17.86 8.54 14.86
N ALA A 8 18.66 8.28 15.89
CA ALA A 8 19.79 7.35 15.83
C ALA A 8 19.37 5.95 15.34
N SER A 9 18.20 5.45 15.76
CA SER A 9 17.71 4.13 15.35
C SER A 9 17.30 4.06 13.87
N HIS A 10 16.95 5.18 13.23
CA HIS A 10 16.76 5.23 11.78
C HIS A 10 18.08 5.38 11.04
N PHE A 11 18.99 6.22 11.55
CA PHE A 11 20.32 6.42 10.97
C PHE A 11 21.09 5.09 10.82
N LEU A 12 21.06 4.26 11.86
CA LEU A 12 21.71 2.95 11.89
C LEU A 12 21.13 1.91 10.92
N LYS A 13 20.02 2.19 10.22
CA LYS A 13 19.44 1.29 9.22
C LYS A 13 20.12 1.37 7.86
N PHE A 14 20.96 2.39 7.63
CA PHE A 14 21.59 2.64 6.35
C PHE A 14 23.07 2.25 6.39
N PRO A 15 23.64 1.81 5.25
CA PRO A 15 25.09 1.69 5.12
C PRO A 15 25.75 3.04 5.36
N HIS A 16 26.87 3.02 6.08
CA HIS A 16 27.68 4.20 6.33
C HIS A 16 28.88 4.22 5.39
N ASP A 17 29.28 5.40 4.95
CA ASP A 17 30.57 5.59 4.29
C ASP A 17 31.74 5.56 5.31
N ASP A 18 32.98 5.69 4.81
CA ASP A 18 34.19 5.69 5.63
C ASP A 18 34.23 6.84 6.67
N TYR A 19 33.37 7.83 6.52
CA TYR A 19 33.21 8.96 7.43
C TYR A 19 32.00 8.83 8.36
N GLY A 20 31.33 7.66 8.36
CA GLY A 20 30.17 7.40 9.20
C GLY A 20 28.90 8.12 8.74
N ARG A 21 28.79 8.56 7.49
CA ARG A 21 27.64 9.31 6.95
C ARG A 21 26.72 8.37 6.16
N ILE A 22 25.46 8.74 6.02
CA ILE A 22 24.48 7.99 5.22
C ILE A 22 24.16 8.71 3.90
N SER A 23 23.83 7.95 2.86
CA SER A 23 23.37 8.50 1.59
C SER A 23 22.02 9.21 1.75
N VAL A 24 21.99 10.51 1.44
CA VAL A 24 20.77 11.33 1.48
C VAL A 24 19.70 10.79 0.52
N ILE A 25 20.10 10.22 -0.61
CA ILE A 25 19.20 9.65 -1.62
C ILE A 25 18.50 8.40 -1.06
N HIS A 26 19.27 7.48 -0.46
CA HIS A 26 18.69 6.28 0.14
C HIS A 26 17.77 6.62 1.32
N PHE A 27 18.18 7.57 2.16
CA PHE A 27 17.36 8.05 3.26
C PHE A 27 16.05 8.67 2.76
N PHE A 28 16.11 9.53 1.74
CA PHE A 28 14.93 10.15 1.15
C PHE A 28 13.95 9.12 0.58
N HIS A 29 14.43 8.14 -0.19
CA HIS A 29 13.57 7.07 -0.70
C HIS A 29 12.90 6.27 0.42
N TRP A 30 13.64 5.97 1.49
CA TRP A 30 13.09 5.29 2.65
C TRP A 30 12.01 6.13 3.35
N VAL A 31 12.24 7.43 3.58
CA VAL A 31 11.24 8.35 4.16
C VAL A 31 10.00 8.43 3.28
N ARG A 32 10.16 8.56 1.96
CA ARG A 32 9.05 8.59 0.99
C ARG A 32 8.24 7.30 1.05
N ARG A 33 8.89 6.14 1.01
CA ARG A 33 8.24 4.83 1.12
C ARG A 33 7.49 4.67 2.44
N LYS A 34 8.11 5.04 3.57
CA LYS A 34 7.50 4.98 4.89
C LYS A 34 6.26 5.87 4.98
N ASN A 35 6.30 7.09 4.44
CA ASN A 35 5.13 7.96 4.39
C ASN A 35 4.02 7.42 3.50
N ALA A 36 4.37 6.89 2.32
CA ALA A 36 3.39 6.27 1.41
C ALA A 36 2.66 5.12 2.12
N LEU A 37 3.39 4.19 2.73
CA LEU A 37 2.80 3.09 3.49
C LEU A 37 1.90 3.55 4.64
N MET A 38 2.29 4.61 5.37
CA MET A 38 1.46 5.14 6.46
C MET A 38 0.18 5.78 5.94
N ARG A 39 0.24 6.51 4.82
CA ARG A 39 -0.96 7.08 4.17
C ARG A 39 -1.89 5.98 3.67
N THR A 40 -1.36 5.01 2.93
CA THR A 40 -2.15 3.86 2.44
C THR A 40 -2.74 3.05 3.58
N ARG A 41 -2.04 2.92 4.71
CA ARG A 41 -2.60 2.28 5.92
C ARG A 41 -3.82 3.05 6.45
N VAL A 42 -3.70 4.37 6.60
CA VAL A 42 -4.82 5.20 7.09
C VAL A 42 -6.00 5.12 6.13
N GLU A 43 -5.73 5.19 4.83
CA GLU A 43 -6.73 5.04 3.77
C GLU A 43 -7.43 3.68 3.85
N LEU A 44 -6.70 2.56 3.83
CA LEU A 44 -7.28 1.22 3.95
C LEU A 44 -8.08 1.04 5.24
N SER A 45 -7.58 1.57 6.36
CA SER A 45 -8.29 1.54 7.64
C SER A 45 -9.59 2.35 7.63
N SER A 46 -9.78 3.30 6.71
CA SER A 46 -11.06 4.02 6.58
C SER A 46 -12.18 3.14 5.99
N TYR A 47 -11.82 2.04 5.31
CA TYR A 47 -12.75 1.05 4.76
C TYR A 47 -13.06 -0.09 5.72
N ASP A 48 -12.30 -0.26 6.81
CA ASP A 48 -12.55 -1.30 7.81
C ASP A 48 -13.71 -0.88 8.72
N GLY A 49 -14.93 -1.27 8.35
CA GLY A 49 -16.13 -0.94 9.10
C GLY A 49 -16.22 -1.66 10.45
N SER A 50 -15.47 -2.76 10.61
CA SER A 50 -15.46 -3.57 11.83
C SER A 50 -14.42 -3.13 12.85
N GLY A 51 -13.37 -2.44 12.40
CA GLY A 51 -12.22 -2.03 13.20
C GLY A 51 -11.31 -3.20 13.62
N ASP A 52 -11.44 -4.38 13.02
CA ASP A 52 -10.65 -5.58 13.37
C ASP A 52 -9.32 -5.69 12.61
N GLY A 53 -9.02 -4.72 11.73
CA GLY A 53 -7.83 -4.68 10.89
C GLY A 53 -7.92 -5.55 9.63
N MET A 54 -9.11 -6.08 9.33
CA MET A 54 -9.40 -6.88 8.15
C MET A 54 -10.37 -6.13 7.23
N LEU A 55 -10.22 -6.33 5.92
CA LEU A 55 -11.18 -5.87 4.94
C LEU A 55 -11.90 -7.06 4.33
N SER A 56 -13.22 -7.01 4.34
CA SER A 56 -14.08 -7.92 3.59
C SER A 56 -13.98 -7.69 2.08
N GLU A 57 -14.43 -8.67 1.31
CA GLU A 57 -14.50 -8.55 -0.16
C GLU A 57 -15.25 -7.28 -0.60
N ARG A 58 -16.33 -6.91 0.10
CA ARG A 58 -17.08 -5.69 -0.18
C ARG A 58 -16.29 -4.42 0.13
N GLU A 59 -15.57 -4.39 1.25
CA GLU A 59 -14.75 -3.23 1.63
C GLU A 59 -13.54 -3.08 0.71
N LEU A 60 -12.94 -4.19 0.27
CA LEU A 60 -11.91 -4.21 -0.77
C LEU A 60 -12.45 -3.72 -2.12
N GLU A 61 -13.67 -4.12 -2.49
CA GLU A 61 -14.31 -3.66 -3.72
C GLU A 61 -14.57 -2.15 -3.69
N GLN A 62 -15.01 -1.62 -2.55
CA GLN A 62 -15.20 -0.19 -2.36
C GLN A 62 -13.86 0.56 -2.48
N TRP A 63 -12.82 0.08 -1.79
CA TRP A 63 -11.48 0.66 -1.92
C TRP A 63 -10.95 0.62 -3.36
N ALA A 64 -11.11 -0.51 -4.07
CA ALA A 64 -10.69 -0.61 -5.47
C ALA A 64 -11.47 0.35 -6.39
N THR A 65 -12.75 0.56 -6.11
CA THR A 65 -13.61 1.50 -6.85
C THR A 65 -13.07 2.94 -6.74
N ASP A 66 -12.62 3.32 -5.55
CA ASP A 66 -12.11 4.66 -5.30
C ASP A 66 -10.66 4.82 -5.80
N LEU A 67 -9.85 3.75 -5.71
CA LEU A 67 -8.45 3.74 -6.11
C LEU A 67 -8.27 3.81 -7.62
N ILE A 68 -8.94 2.96 -8.39
CA ILE A 68 -8.67 2.78 -9.84
C ILE A 68 -8.70 4.10 -10.62
N PRO A 69 -9.69 4.99 -10.45
CA PRO A 69 -9.72 6.27 -11.17
C PRO A 69 -8.58 7.22 -10.81
N SER A 70 -7.97 7.05 -9.63
CA SER A 70 -6.84 7.88 -9.18
C SER A 70 -5.49 7.45 -9.75
N LEU A 71 -5.40 6.25 -10.34
CA LEU A 71 -4.17 5.70 -10.91
C LEU A 71 -3.86 6.37 -12.25
N PRO A 72 -2.72 7.07 -12.39
CA PRO A 72 -2.40 7.82 -13.61
C PRO A 72 -2.39 6.98 -14.89
N ALA A 73 -1.91 5.74 -14.86
CA ALA A 73 -1.89 4.90 -16.06
C ALA A 73 -3.26 4.37 -16.47
N LEU A 74 -4.24 4.44 -15.58
CA LEU A 74 -5.63 4.09 -15.88
C LEU A 74 -6.48 5.32 -16.20
N SER A 75 -5.87 6.49 -16.36
CA SER A 75 -6.58 7.75 -16.67
C SER A 75 -7.37 7.72 -17.99
N GLN A 76 -6.99 6.87 -18.94
CA GLN A 76 -7.67 6.69 -20.23
C GLN A 76 -8.53 5.41 -20.28
N LEU A 77 -8.78 4.78 -19.14
CA LEU A 77 -9.56 3.55 -19.07
C LEU A 77 -11.01 3.81 -19.52
N SER A 78 -11.52 3.01 -20.46
CA SER A 78 -12.93 3.10 -20.82
C SER A 78 -13.81 2.60 -19.66
N ALA A 79 -15.00 3.19 -19.52
CA ALA A 79 -15.94 2.80 -18.47
C ALA A 79 -16.34 1.32 -18.53
N GLU A 80 -16.32 0.72 -19.73
CA GLU A 80 -16.61 -0.70 -19.96
C GLU A 80 -15.56 -1.61 -19.30
N PHE A 81 -14.31 -1.16 -19.19
CA PHE A 81 -13.23 -1.93 -18.57
C PHE A 81 -13.12 -1.76 -17.07
N PHE A 82 -13.74 -0.72 -16.49
CA PHE A 82 -13.63 -0.40 -15.07
C PHE A 82 -14.01 -1.57 -14.17
N GLN A 83 -15.13 -2.24 -14.48
CA GLN A 83 -15.61 -3.39 -13.70
C GLN A 83 -14.60 -4.56 -13.72
N PHE A 84 -13.93 -4.80 -14.85
CA PHE A 84 -12.93 -5.85 -14.96
C PHE A 84 -11.68 -5.54 -14.12
N TYR A 85 -11.20 -4.30 -14.12
CA TYR A 85 -10.08 -3.89 -13.26
C TYR A 85 -10.43 -4.02 -11.79
N LYS A 86 -11.61 -3.54 -11.39
CA LYS A 86 -12.09 -3.65 -10.01
C LYS A 86 -12.11 -5.09 -9.52
N VAL A 87 -12.76 -5.99 -10.28
CA VAL A 87 -12.82 -7.41 -9.93
C VAL A 87 -11.42 -8.04 -9.93
N THR A 88 -10.57 -7.67 -10.89
CA THR A 88 -9.19 -8.18 -10.96
C THR A 88 -8.39 -7.81 -9.71
N VAL A 89 -8.44 -6.54 -9.28
CA VAL A 89 -7.75 -6.07 -8.07
C VAL A 89 -8.23 -6.86 -6.84
N VAL A 90 -9.54 -6.91 -6.60
CA VAL A 90 -10.13 -7.61 -5.45
C VAL A 90 -9.75 -9.09 -5.45
N ARG A 91 -9.87 -9.77 -6.59
CA ARG A 91 -9.54 -11.19 -6.73
C ARG A 91 -8.05 -11.44 -6.56
N LYS A 92 -7.18 -10.56 -7.05
CA LYS A 92 -5.71 -10.67 -6.89
C LYS A 92 -5.36 -10.62 -5.39
N PHE A 93 -5.91 -9.68 -4.62
CA PHE A 93 -5.68 -9.61 -3.17
C PHE A 93 -6.20 -10.85 -2.42
N LEU A 94 -7.45 -11.27 -2.67
CA LEU A 94 -7.99 -12.47 -2.03
C LEU A 94 -7.20 -13.73 -2.38
N PHE A 95 -6.73 -13.85 -3.63
CA PHE A 95 -5.93 -15.01 -4.05
C PHE A 95 -4.61 -15.12 -3.28
N PHE A 96 -3.89 -14.00 -3.12
CA PHE A 96 -2.58 -14.02 -2.46
C PHE A 96 -2.65 -13.94 -0.93
N LEU A 97 -3.66 -13.27 -0.37
CA LEU A 97 -3.70 -12.92 1.06
C LEU A 97 -4.86 -13.57 1.84
N ASP A 98 -5.74 -14.32 1.18
CA ASP A 98 -6.77 -15.13 1.85
C ASP A 98 -6.67 -16.62 1.47
N PRO A 99 -5.57 -17.30 1.84
CA PRO A 99 -5.37 -18.72 1.50
C PRO A 99 -6.43 -19.64 2.11
N LYS A 100 -7.12 -19.19 3.18
CA LYS A 100 -8.18 -19.93 3.87
C LYS A 100 -9.58 -19.65 3.31
N ARG A 101 -9.71 -18.80 2.29
CA ARG A 101 -10.98 -18.46 1.61
C ARG A 101 -12.06 -17.99 2.57
N ARG A 102 -11.70 -17.12 3.52
CA ARG A 102 -12.61 -16.50 4.48
C ARG A 102 -13.32 -15.26 3.95
N GLY A 103 -12.97 -14.81 2.74
CA GLY A 103 -13.50 -13.61 2.10
C GLY A 103 -12.98 -12.31 2.71
N ARG A 104 -11.85 -12.35 3.42
CA ARG A 104 -11.29 -11.20 4.14
C ARG A 104 -9.76 -11.18 4.09
N VAL A 105 -9.18 -9.98 4.07
CA VAL A 105 -7.73 -9.75 3.95
C VAL A 105 -7.25 -8.84 5.08
N CYS A 106 -6.09 -9.15 5.67
CA CYS A 106 -5.50 -8.28 6.69
C CYS A 106 -4.80 -7.06 6.07
N VAL A 107 -5.14 -5.85 6.53
CA VAL A 107 -4.51 -4.59 6.06
C VAL A 107 -2.99 -4.62 6.23
N ARG A 108 -2.51 -5.19 7.35
CA ARG A 108 -1.07 -5.32 7.61
C ARG A 108 -0.37 -6.20 6.57
N GLU A 109 -1.02 -7.28 6.15
CA GLU A 109 -0.48 -8.19 5.14
C GLU A 109 -0.51 -7.53 3.75
N MET A 110 -1.56 -6.78 3.42
CA MET A 110 -1.63 -5.98 2.18
C MET A 110 -0.46 -5.00 2.07
N LEU A 111 -0.16 -4.27 3.15
CA LEU A 111 0.93 -3.29 3.19
C LEU A 111 2.33 -3.92 3.06
N ALA A 112 2.47 -5.19 3.46
CA ALA A 112 3.73 -5.91 3.41
C ALA A 112 3.93 -6.65 2.07
N HIS A 113 2.86 -6.97 1.36
CA HIS A 113 2.92 -7.79 0.16
C HIS A 113 3.26 -6.96 -1.09
N PRO A 114 4.14 -7.45 -2.00
CA PRO A 114 4.55 -6.72 -3.21
C PRO A 114 3.40 -6.30 -4.13
N ILE A 115 2.32 -7.09 -4.15
CA ILE A 115 1.12 -6.83 -4.96
C ILE A 115 0.55 -5.41 -4.82
N LEU A 116 0.59 -4.83 -3.61
CA LEU A 116 0.09 -3.48 -3.39
C LEU A 116 0.99 -2.46 -4.09
N HIS A 117 2.29 -2.66 -4.01
CA HIS A 117 3.27 -1.81 -4.69
C HIS A 117 3.12 -1.89 -6.21
N GLU A 118 2.98 -3.10 -6.74
CA GLU A 118 2.75 -3.34 -8.17
C GLU A 118 1.49 -2.60 -8.64
N LEU A 119 0.39 -2.64 -7.87
CA LEU A 119 -0.86 -1.97 -8.19
C LEU A 119 -0.74 -0.45 -8.15
N LEU A 120 -0.05 0.11 -7.16
CA LEU A 120 0.10 1.57 -7.01
C LEU A 120 1.08 2.18 -8.00
N GLU A 121 1.96 1.38 -8.60
CA GLU A 121 2.86 1.79 -9.68
C GLU A 121 2.26 1.61 -11.07
N LEU A 122 1.03 1.09 -11.18
CA LEU A 122 0.38 0.90 -12.47
C LEU A 122 0.22 2.21 -13.22
#